data_AF-A0A5N5M5C4-F1
#
_entry.id   AF-A0A5N5M5C4-F1
#
_cell.length_a   1.000
_cell.length_b   1.000
_cell.length_c   1.000
_cell.angle_alpha   90.00
_cell.angle_beta   90.00
_cell.angle_gamma   90.00
#
_symmetry.space_group_name_H-M   'P 1'
#
loop_
_entity.id
_entity.type
_entity.pdbx_description
1 polymer ?
#
loop_
_entity_poly.entity_id
_entity_poly.type
_entity_poly.pdbx_seq_one_letter_code
_entity_poly.pdbx_strand_id
1 'polypeptide(L)'
;FCKGTNFNAALTKNYTCGDARLGPAALPTKLPLDPLTDIYDPFGGLCPGQFLARWFNTTTGRYNYPPFDGFALDTKGKAIKADFVIEHGAVLDRFGLEPHGDFLAPAASPYMQRAMPPSSLDTPQSNPEFPFNYHVYLVKQSFTVSAGPIAPWFGQPGQGVQYKLGETVQTLVNRGVLERVD
;
A
#
# COMPACT_ATOMS: atom_id res chain seq x y z
N PHE A 1 -13.48 12.20 18.30
CA PHE A 1 -12.78 11.63 17.14
C PHE A 1 -11.50 10.88 17.55
N CYS A 2 -10.44 11.56 18.03
CA CYS A 2 -9.13 10.93 18.34
C CYS A 2 -9.03 10.11 19.66
N LYS A 3 -10.14 9.63 20.20
CA LYS A 3 -10.10 8.81 21.44
C LYS A 3 -9.46 7.46 21.11
N GLY A 4 -8.49 7.02 21.91
CA GLY A 4 -7.79 5.73 21.72
C GLY A 4 -6.59 5.77 20.78
N THR A 5 -6.10 6.96 20.44
CA THR A 5 -4.87 7.16 19.64
C THR A 5 -3.75 7.73 20.52
N ASN A 6 -2.52 7.76 20.00
CA ASN A 6 -1.40 8.47 20.62
C ASN A 6 -1.46 9.96 20.22
N PHE A 7 -2.54 10.64 20.60
CA PHE A 7 -2.79 12.00 20.13
C PHE A 7 -1.62 12.95 20.44
N ASN A 8 -1.14 13.65 19.42
CA ASN A 8 -0.07 14.65 19.56
C ASN A 8 -0.39 15.91 18.76
N ALA A 9 -0.74 17.00 19.46
CA ALA A 9 -1.10 18.28 18.85
C ALA A 9 -0.01 18.88 17.95
N ALA A 10 1.27 18.61 18.22
CA ALA A 10 2.36 19.13 17.40
C ALA A 10 2.43 18.47 16.01
N LEU A 11 1.84 17.27 15.86
CA LEU A 11 1.92 16.45 14.66
C LEU A 11 0.61 16.40 13.87
N THR A 12 -0.46 17.06 14.31
CA THR A 12 -1.77 17.00 13.64
C THR A 12 -1.78 17.64 12.25
N LYS A 13 -0.77 18.43 11.90
CA LYS A 13 -0.58 18.94 10.53
C LYS A 13 -0.01 17.88 9.58
N ASN A 14 0.68 16.88 10.13
CA ASN A 14 1.38 15.86 9.37
C ASN A 14 0.56 14.57 9.32
N TYR A 15 -0.01 14.16 10.46
CA TYR A 15 -0.72 12.89 10.61
C TYR A 15 -2.11 13.07 11.19
N THR A 16 -3.04 12.21 10.80
CA THR A 16 -4.38 12.20 11.40
C THR A 16 -4.26 11.96 12.91
N CYS A 17 -4.91 12.81 13.72
CA CYS A 17 -4.78 12.83 15.19
C CYS A 17 -3.33 13.00 15.71
N GLY A 18 -2.37 13.39 14.87
CA GLY A 18 -0.96 13.49 15.24
C GLY A 18 -0.29 12.14 15.51
N ASP A 19 -0.87 11.04 15.03
CA ASP A 19 -0.37 9.68 15.25
C ASP A 19 0.00 9.07 13.90
N ALA A 20 1.30 8.87 13.65
CA ALA A 20 1.83 8.43 12.36
C ALA A 20 1.28 7.08 11.89
N ARG A 21 0.73 6.26 12.79
CA ARG A 21 0.06 5.02 12.38
C ARG A 21 -1.14 5.33 11.49
N LEU A 22 -1.85 6.43 11.75
CA LEU A 22 -3.09 6.80 11.08
C LEU A 22 -2.91 7.48 9.72
N GLY A 23 -1.69 7.54 9.20
CA GLY A 23 -1.41 8.14 7.89
C GLY A 23 -1.46 9.67 7.91
N PRO A 24 -1.32 10.29 6.72
CA PRO A 24 -1.19 11.74 6.62
C PRO A 24 -2.48 12.45 7.06
N ALA A 25 -2.35 13.70 7.50
CA ALA A 25 -3.49 14.52 7.90
C ALA A 25 -4.40 14.93 6.72
N ALA A 26 -3.86 14.89 5.50
CA ALA A 26 -4.57 15.16 4.26
C ALA A 26 -4.17 14.14 3.19
N LEU A 27 -5.15 13.69 2.41
CA LEU A 27 -4.92 12.84 1.24
C LEU A 27 -4.41 13.66 0.06
N PRO A 28 -3.78 13.01 -0.95
CA PRO A 28 -3.41 13.68 -2.19
C PRO A 28 -4.62 14.32 -2.87
N THR A 29 -4.46 15.55 -3.36
CA THR A 29 -5.51 16.32 -4.08
C THR A 29 -5.06 16.77 -5.47
N LYS A 30 -3.88 16.28 -5.92
CA LYS A 30 -3.31 16.58 -7.24
C LYS A 30 -3.18 15.30 -8.05
N LEU A 31 -3.30 15.43 -9.36
CA LEU A 31 -2.97 14.36 -10.30
C LEU A 31 -1.49 13.97 -10.17
N PRO A 32 -1.15 12.67 -10.36
CA PRO A 32 -2.07 11.58 -10.70
C PRO A 32 -2.75 10.92 -9.48
N LEU A 33 -2.43 11.35 -8.26
CA LEU A 33 -2.81 10.64 -7.04
C LEU A 33 -4.24 10.89 -6.55
N ASP A 34 -4.82 12.07 -6.84
CA ASP A 34 -6.17 12.43 -6.39
C ASP A 34 -7.23 11.36 -6.74
N PRO A 35 -7.35 10.89 -8.00
CA PRO A 35 -8.27 9.80 -8.36
C PRO A 35 -7.97 8.45 -7.70
N LEU A 36 -6.77 8.24 -7.14
CA LEU A 36 -6.45 6.98 -6.46
C LEU A 36 -6.99 6.96 -5.03
N THR A 37 -7.30 8.12 -4.46
CA THR A 37 -7.72 8.28 -3.07
C THR A 37 -9.05 9.01 -2.90
N ASP A 38 -9.71 9.42 -3.98
CA ASP A 38 -10.94 10.24 -3.97
C ASP A 38 -12.11 9.59 -3.20
N ILE A 39 -12.24 8.26 -3.30
CA ILE A 39 -13.26 7.45 -2.62
C ILE A 39 -12.70 6.63 -1.45
N TYR A 40 -11.46 6.87 -1.05
CA TYR A 40 -10.81 6.17 0.05
C TYR A 40 -11.27 6.73 1.40
N ASP A 41 -11.95 5.91 2.20
CA ASP A 41 -12.18 6.17 3.63
C ASP A 41 -11.04 5.51 4.43
N PRO A 42 -10.09 6.27 5.03
CA PRO A 42 -8.93 5.71 5.71
C PRO A 42 -9.23 4.75 6.86
N PHE A 43 -10.42 4.83 7.45
CA PHE A 43 -10.78 4.03 8.62
C PHE A 43 -11.96 3.10 8.38
N GLY A 44 -12.51 3.06 7.15
CA GLY A 44 -13.61 2.19 6.76
C GLY A 44 -14.83 2.31 7.69
N GLY A 45 -15.22 3.55 8.01
CA GLY A 45 -16.33 3.89 8.90
C GLY A 45 -16.01 3.83 10.40
N LEU A 46 -14.80 3.47 10.81
CA LEU A 46 -14.40 3.43 12.22
C LEU A 46 -13.84 4.77 12.71
N CYS A 47 -13.93 5.02 14.02
CA CYS A 47 -13.10 6.07 14.63
C CYS A 47 -11.62 5.64 14.65
N PRO A 48 -10.65 6.58 14.59
CA PRO A 48 -9.22 6.23 14.51
C PRO A 48 -8.70 5.30 15.61
N GLY A 49 -9.12 5.49 16.86
CA GLY A 49 -8.73 4.58 17.95
C GLY A 49 -9.34 3.18 17.82
N GLN A 50 -10.55 3.05 17.25
CA GLN A 50 -11.15 1.74 16.97
C GLN A 50 -10.43 1.03 15.82
N PHE A 51 -10.01 1.79 14.80
CA PHE A 51 -9.18 1.27 13.72
C PHE A 51 -7.87 0.68 14.27
N LEU A 52 -7.14 1.43 15.10
CA LEU A 52 -5.90 0.96 15.71
C LEU A 52 -6.13 -0.23 16.64
N ALA A 53 -7.19 -0.23 17.45
CA ALA A 53 -7.52 -1.37 18.32
C ALA A 53 -7.77 -2.65 17.53
N ARG A 54 -8.33 -2.54 16.30
CA ARG A 54 -8.59 -3.68 15.43
C ARG A 54 -7.35 -4.16 14.68
N TRP A 55 -6.55 -3.24 14.16
CA TRP A 55 -5.54 -3.55 13.16
C TRP A 55 -4.11 -3.38 13.62
N PHE A 56 -3.84 -2.73 14.75
CA PHE A 56 -2.47 -2.46 15.22
C PHE A 56 -2.12 -3.29 16.45
N ASN A 57 -1.01 -4.02 16.38
CA ASN A 57 -0.49 -4.79 17.50
C ASN A 57 0.50 -3.93 18.31
N THR A 58 0.09 -3.54 19.51
CA THR A 58 0.92 -2.70 20.39
C THR A 58 2.12 -3.43 20.98
N THR A 59 2.10 -4.76 21.02
CA THR A 59 3.24 -5.57 21.50
C THR A 59 4.35 -5.63 20.47
N THR A 60 4.01 -5.81 19.19
CA THR A 60 5.01 -5.87 18.10
C THR A 60 5.32 -4.50 17.50
N GLY A 61 4.48 -3.49 17.77
CA GLY A 61 4.59 -2.17 17.17
C GLY A 61 4.28 -2.15 15.67
N ARG A 62 3.50 -3.12 15.18
CA ARG A 62 3.21 -3.29 13.75
C ARG A 62 1.71 -3.47 13.50
N TYR A 63 1.29 -3.12 12.29
CA TYR A 63 -0.01 -3.53 11.78
C TYR A 63 -0.10 -5.07 11.69
N ASN A 64 -1.27 -5.61 12.03
CA ASN A 64 -1.65 -7.00 11.78
C ASN A 64 -1.96 -7.11 10.28
N TYR A 65 -1.01 -7.60 9.50
CA TYR A 65 -1.19 -7.86 8.07
C TYR A 65 -2.01 -9.15 7.84
N PRO A 66 -2.68 -9.28 6.69
CA PRO A 66 -3.42 -10.49 6.37
C PRO A 66 -2.47 -11.69 6.21
N PRO A 67 -2.95 -12.92 6.47
CA PRO A 67 -2.19 -14.13 6.18
C PRO A 67 -2.02 -14.31 4.66
N PHE A 68 -1.18 -15.28 4.27
CA PHE A 68 -0.98 -15.68 2.87
C PHE A 68 -0.65 -14.52 1.93
N ASP A 69 0.22 -13.60 2.36
CA ASP A 69 0.64 -12.44 1.58
C ASP A 69 -0.52 -11.52 1.15
N GLY A 70 -1.68 -11.61 1.80
CA GLY A 70 -2.85 -10.79 1.45
C GLY A 70 -3.60 -11.22 0.19
N PHE A 71 -3.30 -12.40 -0.38
CA PHE A 71 -4.14 -12.95 -1.45
C PHE A 71 -5.51 -13.34 -0.92
N ALA A 72 -6.57 -13.06 -1.68
CA ALA A 72 -7.91 -13.55 -1.38
C ALA A 72 -7.94 -15.08 -1.37
N LEU A 73 -8.78 -15.67 -0.53
CA LEU A 73 -8.88 -17.11 -0.37
C LEU A 73 -10.08 -17.66 -1.14
N ASP A 74 -9.92 -18.86 -1.70
CA ASP A 74 -11.03 -19.63 -2.25
C ASP A 74 -11.92 -20.21 -1.14
N THR A 75 -12.99 -20.91 -1.54
CA THR A 75 -13.94 -21.55 -0.61
C THR A 75 -13.33 -22.65 0.26
N LYS A 76 -12.10 -23.10 -0.04
CA LYS A 76 -11.34 -24.08 0.74
C LYS A 76 -10.25 -23.44 1.59
N GLY A 77 -10.18 -22.11 1.64
CA GLY A 77 -9.18 -21.37 2.40
C GLY A 77 -7.79 -21.33 1.74
N LYS A 78 -7.68 -21.67 0.45
CA LYS A 78 -6.42 -21.59 -0.29
C LYS A 78 -6.28 -20.22 -0.96
N ALA A 79 -5.09 -19.63 -0.88
CA ALA A 79 -4.78 -18.39 -1.59
C ALA A 79 -5.00 -18.53 -3.11
N ILE A 80 -5.78 -17.60 -3.66
CA ILE A 80 -6.02 -17.46 -5.09
C ILE A 80 -4.83 -16.68 -5.66
N LYS A 81 -3.86 -17.42 -6.20
CA LYS A 81 -2.71 -16.83 -6.90
C LYS A 81 -2.18 -17.80 -7.96
N ALA A 82 -1.54 -17.24 -8.98
CA ALA A 82 -0.89 -18.00 -10.05
C ALA A 82 0.39 -17.29 -10.48
N ASP A 83 1.31 -18.05 -11.07
CA ASP A 83 2.46 -17.45 -11.75
C ASP A 83 1.96 -16.70 -12.99
N PHE A 84 2.41 -15.46 -13.14
CA PHE A 84 2.01 -14.57 -14.21
C PHE A 84 3.23 -13.85 -14.76
N VAL A 85 3.33 -13.76 -16.09
CA VAL A 85 4.39 -13.00 -16.75
C VAL A 85 3.89 -11.58 -16.97
N ILE A 86 4.57 -10.62 -16.34
CA ILE A 86 4.35 -9.21 -16.66
C ILE A 86 5.19 -8.89 -17.89
N GLU A 87 4.53 -8.46 -18.95
CA GLU A 87 5.18 -8.19 -20.23
C GLU A 87 5.93 -6.85 -20.26
N HIS A 88 6.98 -6.79 -21.08
CA HIS A 88 7.66 -5.54 -21.42
C HIS A 88 6.66 -4.45 -21.83
N GLY A 89 6.85 -3.25 -21.30
CA GLY A 89 6.01 -2.08 -21.57
C GLY A 89 4.82 -1.92 -20.62
N ALA A 90 4.54 -2.90 -19.75
CA ALA A 90 3.56 -2.73 -18.69
C ALA A 90 3.98 -1.62 -17.71
N VAL A 91 3.00 -0.91 -17.16
CA VAL A 91 3.22 0.12 -16.13
C VAL A 91 2.64 -0.35 -14.80
N LEU A 92 3.48 -0.31 -13.78
CA LEU A 92 3.19 -0.77 -12.42
C LEU A 92 3.38 0.39 -11.45
N ASP A 93 2.73 0.34 -10.30
CA ASP A 93 2.94 1.34 -9.24
C ASP A 93 2.97 0.71 -7.84
N ARG A 94 3.41 1.51 -6.86
CA ARG A 94 3.43 1.12 -5.44
C ARG A 94 3.36 2.33 -4.51
N PHE A 95 2.70 2.13 -3.38
CA PHE A 95 2.86 2.94 -2.18
C PHE A 95 3.80 2.21 -1.21
N GLY A 96 5.03 2.70 -1.03
CA GLY A 96 6.01 2.06 -0.15
C GLY A 96 7.45 2.13 -0.63
N LEU A 97 8.39 1.99 0.30
CA LEU A 97 9.83 2.01 0.01
C LEU A 97 10.28 0.80 -0.83
N GLU A 98 11.22 1.04 -1.74
CA GLU A 98 11.77 0.04 -2.66
C GLU A 98 12.72 -0.99 -2.02
N PRO A 99 13.63 -0.62 -1.09
CA PRO A 99 14.67 -1.55 -0.61
C PRO A 99 14.14 -2.82 0.06
N HIS A 100 12.90 -2.78 0.56
CA HIS A 100 12.25 -3.89 1.26
C HIS A 100 10.86 -4.23 0.68
N GLY A 101 10.43 -3.55 -0.38
CA GLY A 101 9.14 -3.74 -1.00
C GLY A 101 9.20 -4.83 -2.07
N ASP A 102 8.24 -5.74 -2.05
CA ASP A 102 8.13 -6.86 -2.99
C ASP A 102 6.68 -7.08 -3.47
N PHE A 103 5.87 -6.02 -3.44
CA PHE A 103 4.54 -6.00 -4.04
C PHE A 103 4.39 -4.80 -4.98
N LEU A 104 3.84 -5.04 -6.16
CA LEU A 104 3.41 -4.02 -7.10
C LEU A 104 1.92 -4.22 -7.41
N ALA A 105 1.28 -3.20 -8.00
CA ALA A 105 -0.04 -3.33 -8.60
C ALA A 105 -0.01 -2.79 -10.03
N PRO A 106 -1.03 -3.08 -10.86
CA PRO A 106 -1.26 -2.32 -12.09
C PRO A 106 -1.33 -0.83 -11.76
N ALA A 107 -0.65 0.00 -12.56
CA ALA A 107 -0.64 1.43 -12.35
C ALA A 107 -2.05 2.02 -12.31
N ALA A 108 -2.24 3.03 -11.46
CA ALA A 108 -3.51 3.72 -11.23
C ALA A 108 -4.63 2.86 -10.60
N SER A 109 -4.29 1.73 -9.98
CA SER A 109 -5.26 1.00 -9.15
C SER A 109 -5.69 1.87 -7.93
N PRO A 110 -6.99 2.06 -7.66
CA PRO A 110 -7.47 2.79 -6.49
C PRO A 110 -6.87 2.27 -5.18
N TYR A 111 -6.60 3.16 -4.23
CA TYR A 111 -5.94 2.81 -2.97
C TYR A 111 -6.76 1.82 -2.13
N MET A 112 -8.09 1.98 -2.10
CA MET A 112 -9.00 1.05 -1.42
C MET A 112 -8.95 -0.38 -1.99
N GLN A 113 -8.54 -0.54 -3.25
CA GLN A 113 -8.38 -1.86 -3.86
C GLN A 113 -7.10 -2.58 -3.43
N ARG A 114 -6.18 -1.86 -2.78
CA ARG A 114 -4.88 -2.36 -2.34
C ARG A 114 -4.88 -2.89 -0.91
N ALA A 115 -5.94 -2.59 -0.15
CA ALA A 115 -6.10 -2.99 1.25
C ALA A 115 -4.84 -2.70 2.11
N MET A 116 -4.29 -1.50 1.96
CA MET A 116 -3.10 -1.02 2.68
C MET A 116 -3.47 -0.13 3.88
N PRO A 117 -2.63 -0.08 4.93
CA PRO A 117 -2.91 0.76 6.08
C PRO A 117 -2.65 2.25 5.75
N PRO A 118 -3.32 3.20 6.40
CA PRO A 118 -3.17 4.63 6.13
C PRO A 118 -1.73 5.15 6.13
N SER A 119 -0.87 4.62 7.01
CA SER A 119 0.56 5.00 7.08
C SER A 119 1.35 4.70 5.80
N SER A 120 0.83 3.84 4.91
CA SER A 120 1.48 3.61 3.62
C SER A 120 1.40 4.82 2.68
N LEU A 121 0.56 5.82 2.98
CA LEU A 121 0.51 7.12 2.31
C LEU A 121 1.41 8.18 2.99
N ASP A 122 2.16 7.83 4.02
CA ASP A 122 3.08 8.79 4.63
C ASP A 122 4.24 9.09 3.69
N THR A 123 4.63 10.36 3.57
CA THR A 123 5.85 10.74 2.84
C THR A 123 7.06 10.43 3.74
N PRO A 124 7.92 9.47 3.36
CA PRO A 124 9.06 9.10 4.18
C PRO A 124 10.10 10.21 4.18
N GLN A 125 10.62 10.57 5.35
CA GLN A 125 11.69 11.58 5.46
C GLN A 125 12.98 11.16 4.72
N SER A 126 13.19 9.85 4.57
CA SER A 126 14.33 9.31 3.82
C SER A 126 14.20 9.48 2.31
N ASN A 127 13.00 9.78 1.80
CA ASN A 127 12.76 9.94 0.37
C ASN A 127 11.64 10.97 0.10
N PRO A 128 11.86 12.25 0.45
CA PRO A 128 10.81 13.28 0.40
C PRO A 128 10.39 13.65 -1.02
N GLU A 129 11.21 13.34 -2.03
CA GLU A 129 10.93 13.60 -3.45
C GLU A 129 9.77 12.75 -3.98
N PHE A 130 9.38 11.70 -3.27
CA PHE A 130 8.28 10.80 -3.63
C PHE A 130 7.12 10.99 -2.65
N PRO A 131 6.28 12.03 -2.86
CA PRO A 131 5.18 12.34 -1.96
C PRO A 131 4.22 11.15 -1.87
N PHE A 132 3.70 10.94 -0.65
CA PHE A 132 2.85 9.80 -0.30
C PHE A 132 3.49 8.43 -0.52
N ASN A 133 4.82 8.39 -0.65
CA ASN A 133 5.59 7.18 -0.92
C ASN A 133 5.13 6.47 -2.20
N TYR A 134 4.65 7.23 -3.18
CA TYR A 134 4.13 6.69 -4.42
C TYR A 134 5.24 6.63 -5.47
N HIS A 135 5.35 5.48 -6.13
CA HIS A 135 6.36 5.21 -7.16
C HIS A 135 5.70 4.56 -8.38
N VAL A 136 6.21 4.86 -9.57
CA VAL A 136 5.73 4.29 -10.84
C VAL A 136 6.87 3.67 -11.62
N TYR A 137 6.62 2.49 -12.18
CA TYR A 137 7.62 1.68 -12.87
C TYR A 137 7.16 1.27 -14.26
N LEU A 138 8.04 1.40 -15.25
CA LEU A 138 7.92 0.81 -16.57
C LEU A 138 8.67 -0.52 -16.59
N VAL A 139 8.03 -1.58 -17.06
CA VAL A 139 8.66 -2.89 -17.22
C VAL A 139 9.54 -2.89 -18.47
N LYS A 140 10.84 -3.06 -18.28
CA LYS A 140 11.87 -3.07 -19.34
C LYS A 140 12.31 -4.47 -19.77
N GLN A 141 11.94 -5.47 -19.00
CA GLN A 141 12.14 -6.87 -19.34
C GLN A 141 10.99 -7.67 -18.76
N SER A 142 10.36 -8.55 -19.56
CA SER A 142 9.29 -9.41 -19.05
C SER A 142 9.81 -10.30 -17.91
N PHE A 143 9.01 -10.46 -16.86
CA PHE A 143 9.40 -11.26 -15.68
C PHE A 143 8.19 -11.89 -15.00
N THR A 144 8.43 -13.01 -14.30
CA THR A 144 7.38 -13.77 -13.62
C THR A 144 7.15 -13.24 -12.20
N VAL A 145 5.89 -13.14 -11.82
CA VAL A 145 5.42 -12.78 -10.47
C VAL A 145 4.38 -13.79 -10.01
N SER A 146 4.08 -13.80 -8.71
CA SER A 146 2.84 -14.43 -8.22
C SER A 146 1.73 -13.37 -8.21
N ALA A 147 0.74 -13.53 -9.07
CA ALA A 147 -0.37 -12.59 -9.24
C ALA A 147 -1.68 -13.15 -8.67
N GLY A 148 -2.53 -12.28 -8.15
CA GLY A 148 -3.85 -12.68 -7.65
C GLY A 148 -4.63 -11.54 -7.02
N PRO A 149 -5.93 -11.77 -6.74
CA PRO A 149 -6.79 -10.80 -6.08
C PRO A 149 -6.35 -10.52 -4.64
N ILE A 150 -6.49 -9.26 -4.22
CA ILE A 150 -6.17 -8.78 -2.87
C ILE A 150 -7.36 -9.03 -1.93
N ALA A 151 -7.10 -9.62 -0.77
CA ALA A 151 -8.11 -9.83 0.27
C ALA A 151 -8.58 -8.49 0.88
N PRO A 152 -9.85 -8.37 1.30
CA PRO A 152 -10.29 -7.21 2.08
C PRO A 152 -9.52 -7.13 3.40
N TRP A 153 -8.95 -5.97 3.71
CA TRP A 153 -8.17 -5.74 4.92
C TRP A 153 -8.12 -4.25 5.28
N PHE A 154 -7.73 -3.91 6.51
CA PHE A 154 -7.64 -2.52 7.00
C PHE A 154 -8.91 -1.67 6.73
N GLY A 155 -10.09 -2.28 6.81
CA GLY A 155 -11.37 -1.59 6.56
C GLY A 155 -11.66 -1.32 5.08
N GLN A 156 -10.80 -1.78 4.17
CA GLN A 156 -10.93 -1.63 2.72
C GLN A 156 -11.41 -2.92 2.05
N PRO A 157 -12.09 -2.82 0.90
CA PRO A 157 -12.59 -4.00 0.20
C PRO A 157 -11.52 -4.85 -0.49
N GLY A 158 -10.33 -4.30 -0.77
CA GLY A 158 -9.34 -5.01 -1.58
C GLY A 158 -9.89 -5.25 -3.00
N GLN A 159 -9.81 -6.49 -3.48
CA GLN A 159 -10.28 -6.94 -4.80
C GLN A 159 -9.51 -6.38 -6.00
N GLY A 160 -8.52 -5.52 -5.79
CA GLY A 160 -7.51 -5.23 -6.81
C GLY A 160 -6.63 -6.46 -7.08
N VAL A 161 -5.71 -6.32 -8.03
CA VAL A 161 -4.68 -7.32 -8.32
C VAL A 161 -3.37 -6.88 -7.68
N GLN A 162 -2.69 -7.80 -6.98
CA GLN A 162 -1.32 -7.61 -6.54
C GLN A 162 -0.37 -8.53 -7.27
N TYR A 163 0.86 -8.04 -7.45
CA TYR A 163 1.99 -8.79 -7.98
C TYR A 163 3.02 -8.95 -6.88
N LYS A 164 3.11 -10.15 -6.32
CA LYS A 164 4.17 -10.53 -5.39
C LYS A 164 5.42 -10.89 -6.18
N LEU A 165 6.50 -10.17 -5.91
CA LEU A 165 7.77 -10.30 -6.60
C LEU A 165 8.65 -11.36 -5.93
N GLY A 166 9.54 -12.00 -6.70
CA GLY A 166 10.56 -12.90 -6.15
C GLY A 166 11.77 -12.17 -5.54
N GLU A 167 11.92 -10.88 -5.83
CA GLU A 167 13.00 -10.01 -5.38
C GLU A 167 12.43 -8.63 -5.04
N THR A 168 13.19 -7.78 -4.34
CA THR A 168 12.72 -6.43 -4.01
C THR A 168 12.64 -5.55 -5.25
N VAL A 169 11.77 -4.54 -5.20
CA VAL A 169 11.63 -3.53 -6.27
C VAL A 169 12.98 -2.88 -6.57
N GLN A 170 13.75 -2.51 -5.54
CA GLN A 170 15.09 -1.94 -5.71
C GLN A 170 16.01 -2.88 -6.52
N THR A 171 15.99 -4.19 -6.25
CA THR A 171 16.82 -5.15 -6.98
C THR A 171 16.42 -5.23 -8.45
N LEU A 172 15.12 -5.25 -8.75
CA LEU A 172 14.63 -5.26 -10.13
C LEU A 172 14.98 -3.97 -10.88
N VAL A 173 14.93 -2.82 -10.20
CA VAL A 173 15.37 -1.55 -10.78
C VAL A 173 16.88 -1.55 -11.04
N ASN A 174 17.69 -1.98 -10.08
CA ASN A 174 19.16 -2.02 -10.23
C ASN A 174 19.60 -2.95 -11.38
N ARG A 175 18.81 -3.99 -11.68
CA ARG A 175 19.04 -4.92 -12.80
C ARG A 175 18.49 -4.43 -14.14
N GLY A 176 17.79 -3.29 -14.16
CA GLY A 176 17.15 -2.76 -15.36
C GLY A 176 15.93 -3.56 -15.82
N VAL A 177 15.30 -4.37 -14.95
CA VAL A 177 14.02 -5.04 -15.23
C VAL A 177 12.86 -4.05 -15.09
N LEU A 178 12.97 -3.15 -14.12
CA LEU A 178 12.05 -2.03 -13.90
C LEU A 178 12.81 -0.71 -14.11
N GLU A 179 12.15 0.26 -14.72
CA GLU A 179 12.62 1.64 -14.84
C GLU A 179 11.67 2.56 -14.08
N ARG A 180 12.22 3.47 -13.27
CA ARG A 180 11.47 4.52 -12.58
C ARG A 180 10.93 5.54 -13.59
N VAL A 181 9.64 5.89 -13.49
CA VAL A 181 8.93 6.79 -14.43
C VAL A 181 8.61 8.15 -13.78
N ASP A 182 8.86 8.24 -12.49
CA ASP A 182 8.62 9.39 -11.62
C ASP A 182 9.65 10.52 -11.79
#